data_AF-A0A1T2L3K8-F1
#
_entry.id   AF-A0A1T2L3K8-F1
#
_cell.length_a   1.000
_cell.length_b   1.000
_cell.length_c   1.000
_cell.angle_alpha   90.00
_cell.angle_beta   90.00
_cell.angle_gamma   90.00
#
_symmetry.space_group_name_H-M   'P 1'
#
loop_
_entity.id
_entity.type
_entity.pdbx_description
1 polymer ?
#
loop_
_entity_poly.entity_id
_entity_poly.type
_entity_poly.pdbx_seq_one_letter_code
_entity_poly.pdbx_strand_id
1 'polypeptide(L)' 'MILTSDELKSLTGYQQPAAQIRALKKMDIFYRVRPDGHPVVTWDMVNGLDIQTANQEYMLNVA' A
#
# COMPACT_ATOMS: atom_id res chain seq x y z
N MET A 1 -12.16 3.59 1.56
CA MET A 1 -12.57 2.87 0.32
C MET A 1 -11.34 2.22 -0.31
N ILE A 2 -11.41 0.94 -0.73
CA ILE A 2 -10.28 0.23 -1.36
C ILE A 2 -10.19 0.60 -2.83
N LEU A 3 -8.97 0.81 -3.34
CA LEU A 3 -8.71 1.02 -4.75
C LEU A 3 -9.03 -0.24 -5.56
N THR A 4 -9.76 -0.05 -6.65
CA THR A 4 -9.94 -1.06 -7.69
C THR A 4 -8.63 -1.38 -8.40
N SER A 5 -8.60 -2.49 -9.13
CA SER A 5 -7.43 -2.86 -9.94
C SER A 5 -7.05 -1.79 -10.98
N ASP A 6 -8.04 -1.10 -11.55
CA ASP A 6 -7.82 -0.05 -12.55
C ASP A 6 -7.31 1.25 -11.93
N GLU A 7 -7.83 1.64 -10.75
CA GLU A 7 -7.29 2.76 -9.98
C GLU A 7 -5.85 2.49 -9.55
N LEU A 8 -5.57 1.27 -9.07
CA LEU A 8 -4.23 0.88 -8.66
C LEU A 8 -3.26 0.86 -9.86
N LYS A 9 -3.71 0.36 -11.02
CA LYS A 9 -2.92 0.42 -12.26
C LYS A 9 -2.66 1.87 -12.69
N SER A 10 -3.65 2.75 -12.54
CA SER A 10 -3.50 4.17 -12.87
C SER A 10 -2.54 4.88 -11.93
N LEU A 11 -2.58 4.55 -10.63
CA LEU A 11 -1.69 5.08 -9.61
C LEU A 11 -0.25 4.62 -9.83
N THR A 12 -0.03 3.32 -10.07
CA THR A 12 1.32 2.76 -10.13
C THR A 12 1.91 2.69 -11.54
N GLY A 13 1.09 2.77 -12.58
CA GLY A 13 1.48 2.54 -13.98
C GLY A 13 1.74 1.06 -14.34
N TYR A 14 1.37 0.11 -13.46
CA TYR A 14 1.74 -1.30 -13.60
C TYR A 14 0.55 -2.23 -13.41
N GLN A 15 0.55 -3.36 -14.13
CA GLN A 15 -0.44 -4.43 -13.98
C GLN A 15 0.06 -5.56 -13.08
N GLN A 16 1.37 -5.82 -13.06
CA GLN A 16 1.93 -6.93 -12.27
C GLN A 16 1.99 -6.57 -10.77
N PRO A 17 1.47 -7.43 -9.87
CA PRO A 17 1.42 -7.13 -8.43
C PRO A 17 2.78 -6.78 -7.81
N ALA A 18 3.83 -7.52 -8.16
CA ALA A 18 5.17 -7.25 -7.66
C ALA A 18 5.71 -5.89 -8.12
N ALA A 19 5.37 -5.45 -9.33
CA ALA A 19 5.74 -4.13 -9.84
C ALA A 19 4.92 -3.01 -9.17
N GLN A 20 3.63 -3.25 -8.93
CA GLN A 20 2.78 -2.34 -8.16
C GLN A 20 3.33 -2.12 -6.75
N ILE A 21 3.68 -3.20 -6.04
CA ILE A 21 4.31 -3.14 -4.72
C ILE A 21 5.60 -2.30 -4.73
N ARG A 22 6.46 -2.53 -5.73
CA ARG A 22 7.70 -1.75 -5.88
C ARG A 22 7.43 -0.26 -6.12
N ALA A 23 6.40 0.07 -6.89
CA ALA A 23 5.99 1.45 -7.12
C ALA A 23 5.46 2.11 -5.83
N LEU A 24 4.57 1.44 -5.10
CA LEU A 24 4.02 1.94 -3.83
C LEU A 24 5.12 2.21 -2.80
N LYS A 25 6.11 1.30 -2.68
CA LYS A 25 7.30 1.53 -1.84
C LYS A 25 8.10 2.77 -2.24
N LYS A 26 8.28 3.01 -3.54
CA LYS A 26 8.99 4.20 -4.05
C LYS A 26 8.22 5.49 -3.80
N MET A 27 6.89 5.41 -3.74
CA MET A 27 5.99 6.53 -3.46
C MET A 27 5.79 6.77 -1.96
N ASP A 28 6.38 5.93 -1.10
CA ASP A 28 6.15 5.93 0.35
C ASP A 28 4.67 5.78 0.74
N ILE A 29 3.91 5.06 -0.08
CA ILE A 29 2.48 4.78 0.17
C ILE A 29 2.38 3.47 0.91
N PHE A 30 1.71 3.49 2.07
CA PHE A 30 1.40 2.29 2.82
C PHE A 30 0.44 1.37 2.05
N TYR A 31 0.67 0.06 2.13
CA TYR A 31 -0.17 -0.94 1.49
C TYR A 31 -0.19 -2.22 2.31
N ARG A 32 -1.25 -3.01 2.17
CA ARG A 32 -1.33 -4.39 2.67
C ARG A 32 -1.20 -5.36 1.52
N VAL A 33 -0.69 -6.57 1.78
CA VAL A 33 -0.59 -7.64 0.76
C VAL A 33 -1.61 -8.72 1.10
N ARG A 34 -2.45 -9.09 0.14
CA ARG A 34 -3.39 -10.21 0.26
C ARG A 34 -2.66 -11.56 0.15
N PRO A 35 -3.28 -12.65 0.60
CA PRO A 35 -2.73 -14.01 0.42
C PRO A 35 -2.44 -14.38 -1.04
N ASP A 36 -3.13 -13.77 -2.01
CA ASP A 36 -2.92 -13.95 -3.45
C ASP A 36 -1.73 -13.15 -4.02
N GLY A 37 -1.05 -12.36 -3.18
CA GLY A 37 0.09 -11.52 -3.56
C GLY A 37 -0.29 -10.15 -4.14
N HIS A 38 -1.57 -9.80 -4.24
CA HIS A 38 -2.00 -8.50 -4.72
C HIS A 38 -1.96 -7.45 -3.60
N PRO A 39 -1.44 -6.24 -3.86
CA PRO A 39 -1.52 -5.16 -2.90
C PRO A 39 -2.98 -4.68 -2.74
N VAL A 40 -3.26 -4.15 -1.56
CA VAL A 40 -4.51 -3.49 -1.15
C VAL A 40 -4.14 -2.13 -0.61
N VAL A 41 -4.71 -1.12 -1.22
CA VAL A 41 -4.48 0.30 -0.90
C VAL A 41 -5.85 0.97 -0.80
N THR A 42 -5.97 1.94 0.08
CA THR A 42 -7.14 2.84 0.14
C THR A 42 -6.74 4.25 -0.25
N TRP A 43 -7.69 5.07 -0.69
CA TRP A 43 -7.42 6.49 -0.95
C TRP A 43 -6.94 7.22 0.31
N ASP A 44 -7.38 6.79 1.50
CA ASP A 44 -6.91 7.33 2.77
C ASP A 44 -5.41 7.05 2.99
N MET A 45 -4.93 5.86 2.62
CA MET A 45 -3.49 5.53 2.65
C MET A 45 -2.69 6.37 1.64
N VAL A 46 -3.22 6.57 0.43
CA VAL A 46 -2.59 7.39 -0.61
C VAL A 46 -2.48 8.85 -0.18
N ASN A 47 -3.52 9.37 0.47
CA ASN A 47 -3.57 10.75 0.94
C ASN A 47 -2.87 10.96 2.29
N GLY A 48 -2.25 9.92 2.87
CA GLY A 48 -1.61 9.99 4.18
C GLY A 48 -2.57 10.25 5.34
N LEU A 49 -3.86 10.01 5.14
CA LEU A 49 -4.92 10.18 6.15
C LEU A 49 -5.06 8.95 7.05
N ASP A 50 -4.41 7.84 6.71
CA ASP A 50 -4.40 6.63 7.53
C ASP A 50 -3.34 6.74 8.64
N ILE A 51 -3.79 7.13 9.84
CA ILE A 51 -2.94 7.37 11.03
C ILE A 51 -2.55 6.03 11.72
N GLN A 52 -3.08 4.89 11.28
CA GLN A 52 -3.04 3.67 12.12
C GLN A 52 -1.84 2.72 11.98
N THR A 53 -0.90 2.90 11.04
CA THR A 53 0.18 1.89 10.87
C THR A 53 1.61 2.40 10.96
N ALA A 54 1.83 3.68 11.27
CA ALA A 54 3.18 4.17 11.60
C ALA A 54 3.71 3.66 12.95
N ASN A 55 2.83 3.14 13.82
CA ASN A 55 3.19 2.76 15.19
C ASN A 55 3.37 1.25 15.42
N GLN A 56 3.02 0.36 14.49
CA GLN A 56 3.07 -1.09 14.81
C GLN A 56 4.42 -1.74 14.54
N GLU A 57 5.21 -1.27 13.56
CA GLU A 57 6.58 -1.76 13.32
C GLU A 57 7.62 -1.09 14.24
N TYR A 58 7.39 0.14 14.70
CA TYR A 58 8.26 0.79 15.70
C TYR A 58 8.03 0.25 17.12
N MET A 59 6.82 -0.18 17.49
CA MET A 59 6.56 -0.73 18.84
C MET A 59 7.04 -2.19 19.00
N LEU A 60 7.23 -2.95 17.91
CA LEU A 60 7.72 -4.35 17.98
C LEU A 60 9.25 -4.48 17.99
N ASN A 61 9.99 -3.42 17.62
CA ASN A 61 11.44 -3.41 17.59
C ASN A 61 12.08 -2.65 18.77
N VAL A 62 11.27 -2.22 19.76
CA VAL A 62 11.70 -1.50 20.97
C VAL A 62 11.28 -2.27 22.24
N ALA A 63 10.89 -3.54 22.12
CA ALA A 63 10.58 -4.45 23.22
C ALA A 63 11.74 -5.41 23.51
#